data_AF-A0A7W0WUK3-F1
#
_entry.id   AF-A0A7W0WUK3-F1
#
_cell.length_a   1.000
_cell.length_b   1.000
_cell.length_c   1.000
_cell.angle_alpha   90.00
_cell.angle_beta   90.00
_cell.angle_gamma   90.00
#
_symmetry.space_group_name_H-M   'P 1'
#
loop_
_entity.id
_entity.type
_entity.pdbx_description
1 polymer ?
#
loop_
_entity_poly.entity_id
_entity_poly.type
_entity_poly.pdbx_seq_one_letter_code
_entity_poly.pdbx_strand_id
1 'polypeptide(L)'
;MKKLSWVLTGVMSLAGCGGDEGEERCEDPKYGDGTCDLQTSCTVPDIDCFTTFATQSEAQAWFASSQVAATRPPLPATDARFARMQALLDEGWDAYKSVNDVGDLKSAQVHLVLNAQPTPNAFVISKDGKAGLVVMVTTELIDLGAPDEELMGVVMHELEHTIGLHVIPEVKAGFTRYYLAPAGMEPFGFEQLDHPMVRSLVEAWIDHAETVGYLSDVELRGLPMLGELATIFDKRLAMQPATVGCTTAKTDLNALRKTIAGALDPIDDSITLASTAPMTIQTAMGNLQTQCFAGFTMDAIDVVAAALGVTRAQMLTRIPADVRPMLEGQPYIQGMYNWGIYLRAKMREVEAKFMTMTGQPWSRARYFSTEEAADDSSVPTLRAMGLAADGAGKIFPKLKPGVEEKCRPLVTARASIPYGENVEDTHHGLCWRAGHIDALAASGRVPQRAPFVLTPRERTIFSKPLLEYSH
;
A
#
# COMPACT_ATOMS: atom_id res chain seq x y z
N MET A 1 -23.86 8.88 -3.79
CA MET A 1 -25.06 8.49 -4.58
C MET A 1 -24.63 7.52 -5.68
N LYS A 2 -24.80 6.21 -5.49
CA LYS A 2 -24.60 5.21 -6.55
C LYS A 2 -25.99 4.96 -7.18
N LYS A 3 -26.18 5.39 -8.43
CA LYS A 3 -27.36 5.01 -9.23
C LYS A 3 -27.06 3.69 -9.94
N LEU A 4 -28.00 2.75 -9.81
CA LEU A 4 -28.16 1.61 -10.70
C LEU A 4 -28.20 2.08 -12.17
N SER A 5 -27.49 1.38 -13.06
CA SER A 5 -27.98 1.18 -14.43
C SER A 5 -27.34 -0.04 -15.11
N TRP A 6 -28.22 -1.02 -15.37
CA TRP A 6 -28.40 -1.94 -16.50
C TRP A 6 -27.26 -2.42 -17.41
N VAL A 7 -27.38 -3.73 -17.65
CA VAL A 7 -26.76 -4.65 -18.62
C VAL A 7 -26.88 -4.15 -20.06
N LEU A 8 -25.78 -4.22 -20.80
CA LEU A 8 -25.77 -4.25 -22.27
C LEU A 8 -24.73 -5.26 -22.75
N THR A 9 -25.22 -6.36 -23.32
CA THR A 9 -24.41 -7.42 -23.93
C THR A 9 -23.88 -6.92 -25.28
N GLY A 10 -22.60 -6.56 -25.32
CA GLY A 10 -21.87 -6.24 -26.55
C GLY A 10 -20.84 -7.32 -26.83
N VAL A 11 -20.97 -8.01 -27.97
CA VAL A 11 -19.97 -8.94 -28.50
C VAL A 11 -18.76 -8.11 -28.95
N MET A 12 -17.67 -8.12 -28.18
CA MET A 12 -16.37 -7.60 -28.63
C MET A 12 -15.59 -8.74 -29.31
N SER A 13 -15.33 -8.53 -30.60
CA SER A 13 -14.40 -9.33 -31.39
C SER A 13 -12.99 -9.08 -30.87
N LEU A 14 -12.34 -10.12 -30.35
CA LEU A 14 -10.91 -10.13 -30.06
C LEU A 14 -10.17 -10.10 -31.40
N ALA A 15 -9.64 -8.94 -31.78
CA ALA A 15 -8.62 -8.87 -32.81
C ALA A 15 -7.35 -9.47 -32.20
N GLY A 16 -6.95 -10.65 -32.68
CA GLY A 16 -5.69 -11.27 -32.29
C GLY A 16 -4.52 -10.44 -32.82
N CYS A 17 -3.61 -10.06 -31.93
CA CYS A 17 -2.30 -9.57 -32.33
C CYS A 17 -1.52 -10.75 -32.92
N GLY A 18 -1.37 -10.76 -34.23
CA GLY A 18 -0.49 -11.69 -34.94
C GLY A 18 0.95 -11.28 -34.70
N GLY A 19 1.74 -12.20 -34.13
CA GLY A 19 3.17 -12.02 -33.95
C GLY A 19 3.91 -12.11 -35.27
N ASP A 20 4.76 -11.12 -35.51
CA ASP A 20 5.93 -11.23 -36.38
C ASP A 20 7.13 -10.70 -35.57
N GLU A 21 8.20 -11.49 -35.49
CA GLU A 21 9.44 -11.23 -34.74
C GLU A 21 10.30 -10.12 -35.40
N GLY A 22 9.72 -8.94 -35.66
CA GLY A 22 10.43 -7.70 -35.96
C GLY A 22 10.61 -6.89 -34.68
N GLU A 23 11.69 -6.12 -34.57
CA GLU A 23 11.93 -5.19 -33.46
C GLU A 23 10.64 -4.39 -33.14
N GLU A 24 9.94 -4.74 -32.05
CA GLU A 24 8.78 -4.01 -31.55
C GLU A 24 9.26 -2.67 -30.99
N ARG A 25 9.71 -1.78 -31.87
CA ARG A 25 9.65 -0.36 -31.59
C ARG A 25 8.18 -0.03 -31.62
N CYS A 26 7.67 0.51 -30.53
CA CYS A 26 6.37 1.15 -30.52
C CYS A 26 6.43 2.33 -31.49
N GLU A 27 6.14 2.10 -32.77
CA GLU A 27 6.02 3.14 -33.79
C GLU A 27 4.77 4.02 -33.56
N ASP A 28 4.11 3.90 -32.40
CA ASP A 28 3.01 4.77 -32.03
C ASP A 28 3.56 6.20 -31.91
N PRO A 29 3.12 7.14 -32.77
CA PRO A 29 3.67 8.49 -32.85
C PRO A 29 3.50 9.32 -31.58
N LYS A 30 2.82 8.81 -30.56
CA LYS A 30 2.68 9.40 -29.24
C LYS A 30 3.93 9.27 -28.35
N TYR A 31 4.76 8.26 -28.57
CA TYR A 31 5.98 8.07 -27.77
C TYR A 31 6.98 9.19 -28.06
N GLY A 32 7.38 9.93 -27.03
CA GLY A 32 8.34 11.03 -27.17
C GLY A 32 7.73 12.34 -27.70
N ASP A 33 6.41 12.52 -27.62
CA ASP A 33 5.71 13.74 -28.07
C ASP A 33 5.70 14.89 -27.05
N GLY A 34 6.23 14.65 -25.84
CA GLY A 34 6.28 15.57 -24.71
C GLY A 34 5.13 15.39 -23.70
N THR A 35 4.18 14.49 -23.97
CA THR A 35 3.01 14.20 -23.12
C THR A 35 3.15 12.80 -22.54
N CYS A 36 2.98 12.64 -21.22
CA CYS A 36 2.92 11.30 -20.63
C CYS A 36 1.62 10.60 -21.02
N ASP A 37 1.68 9.74 -22.02
CA ASP A 37 0.54 8.97 -22.51
C ASP A 37 0.50 7.57 -21.87
N LEU A 38 -0.39 7.41 -20.88
CA LEU A 38 -0.61 6.13 -20.18
C LEU A 38 -1.43 5.11 -20.99
N GLN A 39 -1.94 5.52 -22.16
CA GLN A 39 -2.79 4.70 -23.01
C GLN A 39 -2.08 4.37 -24.32
N THR A 40 -1.13 3.47 -24.23
CA THR A 40 -0.43 2.96 -25.40
C THR A 40 -0.91 1.54 -25.65
N SER A 41 -0.98 1.14 -26.92
CA SER A 41 -1.20 -0.28 -27.28
C SER A 41 0.01 -1.15 -26.96
N CYS A 42 1.01 -0.57 -26.31
CA CYS A 42 2.34 -1.10 -26.10
C CYS A 42 2.56 -1.47 -24.63
N THR A 43 3.40 -2.48 -24.44
CA THR A 43 3.82 -2.96 -23.11
C THR A 43 4.92 -2.09 -22.50
N VAL A 44 5.52 -1.21 -23.30
CA VAL A 44 6.64 -0.34 -22.94
C VAL A 44 6.13 0.99 -22.38
N PRO A 45 6.69 1.51 -21.27
CA PRO A 45 6.27 2.79 -20.73
C PRO A 45 6.74 3.95 -21.62
N ASP A 46 5.93 5.00 -21.72
CA ASP A 46 6.26 6.22 -22.47
C ASP A 46 7.35 7.02 -21.75
N ILE A 47 8.43 7.36 -22.46
CA ILE A 47 9.57 8.11 -21.90
C ILE A 47 9.15 9.47 -21.36
N ASP A 48 8.08 10.07 -21.90
CA ASP A 48 7.57 11.35 -21.41
C ASP A 48 6.91 11.27 -20.04
N CYS A 49 6.61 10.07 -19.55
CA CYS A 49 6.21 9.83 -18.17
C CYS A 49 7.35 9.90 -17.16
N PHE A 50 8.59 10.09 -17.61
CA PHE A 50 9.77 10.10 -16.75
C PHE A 50 10.43 11.48 -16.69
N THR A 51 10.99 11.80 -15.53
CA THR A 51 12.04 12.81 -15.41
C THR A 51 13.38 12.08 -15.41
N THR A 52 14.15 12.23 -16.49
CA THR A 52 15.52 11.73 -16.61
C THR A 52 16.53 12.83 -16.27
N PHE A 53 17.73 12.44 -15.86
CA PHE A 53 18.77 13.38 -15.46
C PHE A 53 20.05 13.11 -16.27
N ALA A 54 20.78 14.16 -16.62
CA ALA A 54 22.07 13.99 -17.30
C ALA A 54 23.19 13.72 -16.29
N THR A 55 23.00 14.13 -15.04
CA THR A 55 24.02 14.01 -13.99
C THR A 55 23.42 13.67 -12.64
N GLN A 56 24.23 13.05 -11.80
CA GLN A 56 23.90 12.77 -10.41
C GLN A 56 23.51 14.02 -9.60
N SER A 57 24.17 15.16 -9.86
CA SER A 57 23.85 16.42 -9.19
C SER A 57 22.48 16.97 -9.57
N GLU A 58 22.04 16.77 -10.82
CA GLU A 58 20.69 17.18 -11.25
C GLU A 58 19.62 16.34 -10.55
N ALA A 59 19.82 15.01 -10.48
CA ALA A 59 18.90 14.12 -9.75
C ALA A 59 18.77 14.49 -8.27
N GLN A 60 19.89 14.79 -7.60
CA GLN A 60 19.90 15.25 -6.21
C GLN A 60 19.18 16.60 -6.03
N ALA A 61 19.42 17.55 -6.93
CA ALA A 61 18.78 18.86 -6.88
C ALA A 61 17.26 18.76 -7.12
N TRP A 62 16.85 17.90 -8.06
CA TRP A 62 15.45 17.60 -8.31
C TRP A 62 14.77 17.02 -7.05
N PHE A 63 15.38 16.00 -6.43
CA PHE A 63 14.82 15.42 -5.20
C PHE A 63 14.78 16.44 -4.06
N ALA A 64 15.85 17.21 -3.86
CA ALA A 64 15.93 18.25 -2.83
C ALA A 64 14.83 19.33 -2.94
N SER A 65 14.26 19.51 -4.13
CA SER A 65 13.13 20.43 -4.37
C SER A 65 11.75 19.83 -4.08
N SER A 66 11.67 18.53 -3.76
CA SER A 66 10.42 17.85 -3.42
C SER A 66 9.99 18.15 -1.98
N GLN A 67 8.69 18.02 -1.70
CA GLN A 67 8.19 18.10 -0.32
C GLN A 67 8.73 16.96 0.56
N VAL A 68 8.98 15.78 -0.04
CA VAL A 68 9.54 14.62 0.66
C VAL A 68 10.93 14.93 1.22
N ALA A 69 11.76 15.67 0.48
CA ALA A 69 13.09 16.04 0.95
C ALA A 69 13.09 16.92 2.21
N ALA A 70 11.98 17.61 2.53
CA ALA A 70 11.88 18.41 3.75
C ALA A 70 11.96 17.56 5.03
N THR A 71 11.51 16.31 4.97
CA THR A 71 11.60 15.34 6.08
C THR A 71 12.68 14.28 5.84
N ARG A 72 13.26 14.25 4.65
CA ARG A 72 14.22 13.24 4.16
C ARG A 72 15.36 13.89 3.37
N PRO A 73 16.18 14.75 3.98
CA PRO A 73 17.19 15.50 3.23
C PRO A 73 18.20 14.55 2.55
N PRO A 74 18.60 14.82 1.30
CA PRO A 74 19.61 14.01 0.62
C PRO A 74 20.98 14.18 1.27
N LEU A 75 21.74 13.10 1.33
CA LEU A 75 23.14 13.08 1.68
C LEU A 75 24.00 13.40 0.45
N PRO A 76 25.18 14.02 0.63
CA PRO A 76 26.06 14.33 -0.49
C PRO A 76 26.59 13.04 -1.14
N ALA A 77 26.84 13.06 -2.45
CA ALA A 77 27.41 11.93 -3.19
C ALA A 77 28.85 11.56 -2.73
N THR A 78 29.47 12.38 -1.88
CA THR A 78 30.75 12.09 -1.23
C THR A 78 30.62 11.16 -0.02
N ASP A 79 29.40 10.78 0.40
CA ASP A 79 29.21 9.75 1.42
C ASP A 79 29.86 8.44 0.97
N ALA A 80 30.60 7.78 1.87
CA ALA A 80 31.39 6.59 1.53
C ALA A 80 30.54 5.42 1.01
N ARG A 81 29.25 5.38 1.36
CA ARG A 81 28.30 4.35 0.90
C ARG A 81 27.82 4.60 -0.52
N PHE A 82 27.83 5.85 -0.98
CA PHE A 82 27.26 6.27 -2.25
C PHE A 82 27.88 5.52 -3.44
N ALA A 83 29.21 5.51 -3.53
CA ALA A 83 29.92 4.90 -4.66
C ALA A 83 29.59 3.42 -4.84
N ARG A 84 29.54 2.65 -3.73
CA ARG A 84 29.16 1.24 -3.76
C ARG A 84 27.70 1.06 -4.21
N MET A 85 26.79 1.82 -3.61
CA MET A 85 25.36 1.67 -3.88
C MET A 85 25.01 2.10 -5.32
N GLN A 86 25.64 3.15 -5.85
CA GLN A 86 25.45 3.54 -7.25
C GLN A 86 25.98 2.47 -8.20
N ALA A 87 27.15 1.87 -7.93
CA ALA A 87 27.67 0.78 -8.75
C ALA A 87 26.71 -0.42 -8.78
N LEU A 88 26.17 -0.82 -7.63
CA LEU A 88 25.15 -1.88 -7.56
C LEU A 88 23.87 -1.51 -8.31
N LEU A 89 23.42 -0.25 -8.23
CA LEU A 89 22.27 0.24 -8.97
C LEU A 89 22.50 0.24 -10.48
N ASP A 90 23.69 0.62 -10.95
CA ASP A 90 24.06 0.58 -12.36
C ASP A 90 24.04 -0.88 -12.89
N GLU A 91 24.64 -1.82 -12.14
CA GLU A 91 24.58 -3.26 -12.47
C GLU A 91 23.14 -3.79 -12.46
N GLY A 92 22.34 -3.38 -11.47
CA GLY A 92 20.94 -3.74 -11.37
C GLY A 92 20.11 -3.20 -12.53
N TRP A 93 20.38 -1.98 -12.98
CA TRP A 93 19.72 -1.39 -14.14
C TRP A 93 20.05 -2.14 -15.43
N ASP A 94 21.32 -2.48 -15.64
CA ASP A 94 21.72 -3.29 -16.79
C ASP A 94 21.06 -4.67 -16.79
N ALA A 95 21.01 -5.33 -15.63
CA ALA A 95 20.29 -6.60 -15.48
C ALA A 95 18.78 -6.44 -15.73
N TYR A 96 18.17 -5.38 -15.20
CA TYR A 96 16.74 -5.10 -15.35
C TYR A 96 16.35 -4.92 -16.83
N LYS A 97 17.12 -4.14 -17.58
CA LYS A 97 16.94 -3.96 -19.04
C LYS A 97 17.10 -5.26 -19.84
N SER A 98 17.85 -6.22 -19.31
CA SER A 98 18.08 -7.50 -19.98
C SER A 98 16.89 -8.46 -19.86
N VAL A 99 16.02 -8.25 -18.88
CA VAL A 99 14.86 -9.12 -18.61
C VAL A 99 13.51 -8.41 -18.81
N ASN A 100 13.50 -7.08 -18.88
CA ASN A 100 12.31 -6.27 -19.12
C ASN A 100 12.51 -5.37 -20.34
N ASP A 101 11.44 -5.16 -21.12
CA ASP A 101 11.46 -4.11 -22.13
C ASP A 101 11.16 -2.75 -21.49
N VAL A 102 12.10 -1.82 -21.66
CA VAL A 102 12.03 -0.47 -21.11
C VAL A 102 12.04 0.60 -22.22
N GLY A 103 11.96 0.19 -23.48
CA GLY A 103 11.87 1.12 -24.61
C GLY A 103 13.04 2.09 -24.69
N ASP A 104 12.72 3.37 -24.85
CA ASP A 104 13.71 4.46 -24.99
C ASP A 104 14.48 4.75 -23.68
N LEU A 105 14.05 4.20 -22.55
CA LEU A 105 14.82 4.27 -21.32
C LEU A 105 16.11 3.44 -21.39
N LYS A 106 16.30 2.57 -22.39
CA LYS A 106 17.51 1.72 -22.51
C LYS A 106 18.83 2.49 -22.42
N SER A 107 18.85 3.73 -22.92
CA SER A 107 20.02 4.63 -22.86
C SER A 107 20.05 5.58 -21.65
N ALA A 108 18.99 5.62 -20.84
CA ALA A 108 18.92 6.46 -19.66
C ALA A 108 19.71 5.85 -18.50
N GLN A 109 20.19 6.70 -17.58
CA GLN A 109 20.82 6.29 -16.33
C GLN A 109 19.82 6.42 -15.18
N VAL A 110 19.80 5.41 -14.30
CA VAL A 110 19.10 5.50 -13.01
C VAL A 110 20.03 6.08 -11.97
N HIS A 111 19.61 7.17 -11.32
CA HIS A 111 20.41 7.83 -10.30
C HIS A 111 20.07 7.35 -8.89
N LEU A 112 21.02 7.50 -7.97
CA LEU A 112 20.83 7.19 -6.56
C LEU A 112 20.67 8.46 -5.73
N VAL A 113 19.77 8.47 -4.75
CA VAL A 113 19.80 9.46 -3.67
C VAL A 113 19.89 8.72 -2.34
N LEU A 114 20.93 9.01 -1.56
CA LEU A 114 21.00 8.55 -0.18
C LEU A 114 20.32 9.55 0.75
N ASN A 115 19.59 9.07 1.75
CA ASN A 115 19.00 9.90 2.80
C ASN A 115 19.15 9.20 4.16
N ALA A 116 19.18 9.97 5.25
CA ALA A 116 19.23 9.41 6.61
C ALA A 116 17.83 9.42 7.23
N GLN A 117 17.36 8.28 7.73
CA GLN A 117 16.05 8.13 8.37
C GLN A 117 16.06 7.06 9.46
N PRO A 118 15.33 7.20 10.58
CA PRO A 118 15.39 6.22 11.67
C PRO A 118 14.95 4.77 11.31
N THR A 119 14.47 4.53 10.09
CA THR A 119 13.96 3.26 9.60
C THR A 119 14.62 2.85 8.27
N PRO A 120 15.06 1.58 8.13
CA PRO A 120 15.46 1.01 6.85
C PRO A 120 14.36 1.14 5.81
N ASN A 121 14.65 1.75 4.66
CA ASN A 121 13.71 1.89 3.57
C ASN A 121 14.41 2.18 2.24
N ALA A 122 13.72 1.91 1.13
CA ALA A 122 13.98 2.54 -0.15
C ALA A 122 12.65 3.08 -0.68
N PHE A 123 12.69 4.01 -1.62
CA PHE A 123 11.46 4.52 -2.25
C PHE A 123 11.79 5.24 -3.56
N VAL A 124 10.75 5.43 -4.37
CA VAL A 124 10.75 6.33 -5.53
C VAL A 124 9.67 7.39 -5.37
N ILE A 125 9.76 8.49 -6.12
CA ILE A 125 8.72 9.54 -6.09
C ILE A 125 8.35 9.96 -7.51
N SER A 126 7.14 10.46 -7.64
CA SER A 126 6.73 11.27 -8.78
C SER A 126 6.73 12.75 -8.42
N LYS A 127 6.95 13.61 -9.42
CA LYS A 127 6.83 15.05 -9.31
C LYS A 127 6.25 15.58 -10.62
N ASP A 128 5.29 16.50 -10.52
CA ASP A 128 4.65 17.13 -11.69
C ASP A 128 4.05 16.10 -12.67
N GLY A 129 3.51 14.99 -12.14
CA GLY A 129 2.90 13.91 -12.93
C GLY A 129 3.89 12.96 -13.62
N LYS A 130 5.20 13.09 -13.36
CA LYS A 130 6.24 12.22 -13.93
C LYS A 130 6.98 11.43 -12.86
N ALA A 131 7.34 10.19 -13.16
CA ALA A 131 8.19 9.36 -12.30
C ALA A 131 9.66 9.84 -12.42
N GLY A 132 10.34 10.08 -11.30
CA GLY A 132 11.78 10.37 -11.35
C GLY A 132 12.56 9.10 -11.63
N LEU A 133 13.48 9.11 -12.60
CA LEU A 133 14.40 7.99 -12.84
C LEU A 133 15.55 8.01 -11.82
N VAL A 134 15.19 7.89 -10.54
CA VAL A 134 16.06 8.00 -9.38
C VAL A 134 15.48 7.17 -8.24
N VAL A 135 16.32 6.35 -7.60
CA VAL A 135 15.93 5.54 -6.43
C VAL A 135 16.50 6.18 -5.17
N MET A 136 15.65 6.40 -4.16
CA MET A 136 16.06 6.86 -2.85
C MET A 136 16.31 5.67 -1.94
N VAL A 137 17.46 5.62 -1.27
CA VAL A 137 17.85 4.53 -0.36
C VAL A 137 18.26 5.13 0.98
N THR A 138 17.63 4.67 2.06
CA THR A 138 18.02 5.12 3.38
C THR A 138 19.35 4.49 3.80
N THR A 139 20.16 5.26 4.50
CA THR A 139 21.43 4.75 5.03
C THR A 139 21.23 3.59 5.98
N GLU A 140 20.11 3.57 6.68
CA GLU A 140 19.73 2.55 7.65
C GLU A 140 19.42 1.22 6.98
N LEU A 141 18.95 1.23 5.72
CA LEU A 141 18.83 0.01 4.92
C LEU A 141 20.21 -0.56 4.55
N ILE A 142 21.16 0.29 4.19
CA ILE A 142 22.54 -0.11 3.88
C ILE A 142 23.24 -0.61 5.15
N ASP A 143 23.05 0.09 6.27
CA ASP A 143 23.69 -0.18 7.55
C ASP A 143 23.12 -1.44 8.24
N LEU A 144 22.07 -2.07 7.70
CA LEU A 144 21.66 -3.43 8.10
C LEU A 144 22.78 -4.46 7.86
N GLY A 145 23.73 -4.16 6.97
CA GLY A 145 24.80 -5.10 6.61
C GLY A 145 24.27 -6.36 5.91
N ALA A 146 23.12 -6.26 5.26
CA ALA A 146 22.54 -7.34 4.48
C ALA A 146 23.40 -7.64 3.24
N PRO A 147 23.44 -8.90 2.77
CA PRO A 147 24.05 -9.27 1.50
C PRO A 147 23.52 -8.46 0.31
N ASP A 148 24.29 -8.39 -0.78
CA ASP A 148 23.95 -7.58 -1.95
C ASP A 148 22.61 -8.01 -2.58
N GLU A 149 22.30 -9.31 -2.61
CA GLU A 149 21.00 -9.81 -3.11
C GLU A 149 19.80 -9.29 -2.31
N GLU A 150 19.97 -9.09 -1.00
CA GLU A 150 18.92 -8.65 -0.10
C GLU A 150 18.67 -7.16 -0.28
N LEU A 151 19.75 -6.38 -0.29
CA LEU A 151 19.70 -4.93 -0.53
C LEU A 151 19.16 -4.63 -1.93
N MET A 152 19.68 -5.31 -2.95
CA MET A 152 19.25 -5.12 -4.34
C MET A 152 17.84 -5.63 -4.59
N GLY A 153 17.35 -6.61 -3.82
CA GLY A 153 15.94 -7.01 -3.86
C GLY A 153 15.00 -5.84 -3.61
N VAL A 154 15.26 -5.04 -2.57
CA VAL A 154 14.47 -3.84 -2.25
C VAL A 154 14.68 -2.75 -3.30
N VAL A 155 15.91 -2.51 -3.74
CA VAL A 155 16.20 -1.45 -4.72
C VAL A 155 15.59 -1.75 -6.08
N MET A 156 15.55 -3.01 -6.51
CA MET A 156 14.90 -3.42 -7.76
C MET A 156 13.38 -3.41 -7.66
N HIS A 157 12.81 -3.71 -6.47
CA HIS A 157 11.40 -3.45 -6.20
C HIS A 157 11.07 -1.96 -6.44
N GLU A 158 11.83 -1.04 -5.86
CA GLU A 158 11.56 0.40 -6.04
C GLU A 158 11.75 0.86 -7.49
N LEU A 159 12.72 0.29 -8.19
CA LEU A 159 12.90 0.55 -9.61
C LEU A 159 11.68 0.11 -10.43
N GLU A 160 11.03 -1.02 -10.09
CA GLU A 160 9.77 -1.41 -10.73
C GLU A 160 8.68 -0.37 -10.52
N HIS A 161 8.56 0.21 -9.32
CA HIS A 161 7.56 1.27 -9.11
C HIS A 161 7.76 2.47 -10.03
N THR A 162 9.02 2.78 -10.35
CA THR A 162 9.35 3.82 -11.33
C THR A 162 9.01 3.38 -12.74
N ILE A 163 9.60 2.28 -13.23
CA ILE A 163 9.48 1.85 -14.63
C ILE A 163 8.06 1.36 -14.97
N GLY A 164 7.44 0.63 -14.04
CA GLY A 164 6.05 0.22 -14.09
C GLY A 164 5.07 1.35 -13.82
N LEU A 165 5.54 2.59 -13.59
CA LEU A 165 4.72 3.77 -13.33
C LEU A 165 3.72 3.60 -12.19
N HIS A 166 4.01 2.75 -11.20
CA HIS A 166 3.14 2.51 -10.05
C HIS A 166 2.97 3.77 -9.16
N VAL A 167 3.90 4.73 -9.29
CA VAL A 167 3.80 6.07 -8.69
C VAL A 167 2.74 6.97 -9.33
N ILE A 168 2.12 6.52 -10.43
CA ILE A 168 1.00 7.19 -11.11
C ILE A 168 -0.32 6.52 -10.69
N PRO A 169 -1.25 7.24 -10.04
CA PRO A 169 -2.48 6.65 -9.48
C PRO A 169 -3.33 5.86 -10.48
N GLU A 170 -3.43 6.34 -11.72
CA GLU A 170 -4.20 5.69 -12.78
C GLU A 170 -3.64 4.30 -13.11
N VAL A 171 -2.32 4.19 -13.20
CA VAL A 171 -1.63 2.91 -13.46
C VAL A 171 -1.83 1.95 -12.29
N LYS A 172 -1.65 2.45 -11.06
CA LYS A 172 -1.88 1.66 -9.84
C LYS A 172 -3.27 1.04 -9.80
N ALA A 173 -4.30 1.79 -10.20
CA ALA A 173 -5.68 1.29 -10.21
C ALA A 173 -5.92 0.19 -11.25
N GLY A 174 -5.36 0.33 -12.46
CA GLY A 174 -5.52 -0.65 -13.54
C GLY A 174 -4.75 -1.95 -13.33
N PHE A 175 -3.76 -1.94 -12.44
CA PHE A 175 -2.90 -3.08 -12.18
C PHE A 175 -3.53 -4.12 -11.24
N THR A 176 -4.37 -3.66 -10.30
CA THR A 176 -4.90 -4.50 -9.23
C THR A 176 -5.81 -5.61 -9.74
N ARG A 177 -5.60 -6.85 -9.30
CA ARG A 177 -6.48 -7.99 -9.62
C ARG A 177 -6.94 -8.69 -8.36
N TYR A 178 -8.25 -8.82 -8.18
CA TYR A 178 -8.82 -9.48 -7.02
C TYR A 178 -9.21 -10.91 -7.39
N TYR A 179 -8.84 -11.88 -6.56
CA TYR A 179 -9.10 -13.29 -6.87
C TYR A 179 -9.34 -14.11 -5.61
N LEU A 180 -9.84 -15.33 -5.83
CA LEU A 180 -10.06 -16.32 -4.78
C LEU A 180 -8.90 -17.32 -4.80
N ALA A 181 -8.09 -17.34 -3.74
CA ALA A 181 -7.03 -18.33 -3.63
C ALA A 181 -7.61 -19.75 -3.52
N PRO A 182 -7.15 -20.72 -4.33
CA PRO A 182 -7.56 -22.12 -4.21
C PRO A 182 -7.11 -22.72 -2.88
N ALA A 183 -7.74 -23.82 -2.48
CA ALA A 183 -7.26 -24.62 -1.36
C ALA A 183 -5.89 -25.24 -1.65
N GLY A 184 -5.00 -25.25 -0.66
CA GLY A 184 -3.65 -25.80 -0.79
C GLY A 184 -2.61 -24.73 -1.09
N MET A 185 -1.91 -24.89 -2.23
CA MET A 185 -0.79 -24.04 -2.62
C MET A 185 -1.27 -22.64 -3.00
N GLU A 186 -0.60 -21.62 -2.46
CA GLU A 186 -0.84 -20.22 -2.82
C GLU A 186 -0.43 -19.99 -4.29
N PRO A 187 -1.33 -19.46 -5.14
CA PRO A 187 -1.02 -19.17 -6.53
C PRO A 187 -0.24 -17.84 -6.65
N PHE A 188 0.40 -17.61 -7.80
CA PHE A 188 1.03 -16.33 -8.11
C PHE A 188 -0.03 -15.32 -8.60
N GLY A 189 -0.08 -14.13 -7.99
CA GLY A 189 -1.07 -13.11 -8.29
C GLY A 189 -1.05 -12.63 -9.74
N PHE A 190 0.14 -12.49 -10.34
CA PHE A 190 0.30 -12.08 -11.75
C PHE A 190 -0.30 -13.06 -12.76
N GLU A 191 -0.59 -14.31 -12.36
CA GLU A 191 -1.22 -15.33 -13.20
C GLU A 191 -2.75 -15.36 -13.04
N GLN A 192 -3.28 -14.67 -12.03
CA GLN A 192 -4.69 -14.71 -11.73
C GLN A 192 -5.46 -13.69 -12.58
N LEU A 193 -6.69 -14.07 -12.91
CA LEU A 193 -7.66 -13.17 -13.54
C LEU A 193 -8.39 -12.39 -12.45
N ASP A 194 -8.68 -11.12 -12.74
CA ASP A 194 -9.52 -10.31 -11.88
C ASP A 194 -10.96 -10.87 -11.84
N HIS A 195 -11.43 -11.15 -10.63
CA HIS A 195 -12.75 -11.69 -10.35
C HIS A 195 -13.68 -10.56 -9.88
N PRO A 196 -14.61 -10.04 -10.73
CA PRO A 196 -15.36 -8.81 -10.43
C PRO A 196 -16.16 -8.84 -9.13
N MET A 197 -16.68 -10.01 -8.76
CA MET A 197 -17.38 -10.20 -7.48
C MET A 197 -16.44 -10.11 -6.27
N VAL A 198 -15.25 -10.74 -6.31
CA VAL A 198 -14.27 -10.65 -5.23
C VAL A 198 -13.80 -9.20 -5.11
N ARG A 199 -13.46 -8.54 -6.23
CA ARG A 199 -13.15 -7.11 -6.29
C ARG A 199 -14.18 -6.28 -5.55
N SER A 200 -15.45 -6.40 -5.93
CA SER A 200 -16.52 -5.59 -5.35
C SER A 200 -16.68 -5.80 -3.84
N LEU A 201 -16.33 -6.97 -3.30
CA LEU A 201 -16.40 -7.24 -1.87
C LEU A 201 -15.14 -6.74 -1.15
N VAL A 202 -13.96 -7.01 -1.69
CA VAL A 202 -12.69 -6.54 -1.10
C VAL A 202 -12.61 -5.02 -1.12
N GLU A 203 -12.93 -4.35 -2.22
CA GLU A 203 -13.00 -2.87 -2.29
C GLU A 203 -14.00 -2.32 -1.27
N ALA A 204 -15.17 -2.95 -1.09
CA ALA A 204 -16.15 -2.51 -0.10
C ALA A 204 -15.67 -2.72 1.35
N TRP A 205 -14.85 -3.74 1.59
CA TRP A 205 -14.22 -3.96 2.89
C TRP A 205 -13.12 -2.91 3.16
N ILE A 206 -12.25 -2.66 2.17
CA ILE A 206 -11.18 -1.65 2.22
C ILE A 206 -11.79 -0.26 2.46
N ASP A 207 -12.85 0.12 1.73
CA ASP A 207 -13.58 1.38 1.94
C ASP A 207 -13.99 1.60 3.42
N HIS A 208 -14.27 0.54 4.17
CA HIS A 208 -14.59 0.61 5.59
C HIS A 208 -13.35 0.60 6.48
N ALA A 209 -12.37 -0.24 6.15
CA ALA A 209 -11.10 -0.37 6.84
C ALA A 209 -10.30 0.94 6.81
N GLU A 210 -10.31 1.70 5.70
CA GLU A 210 -9.56 2.96 5.59
C GLU A 210 -10.00 3.95 6.69
N THR A 211 -11.28 3.90 7.04
CA THR A 211 -11.84 4.75 8.09
C THR A 211 -11.53 4.24 9.51
N VAL A 212 -11.66 2.94 9.80
CA VAL A 212 -11.60 2.41 11.20
C VAL A 212 -10.44 1.44 11.49
N GLY A 213 -9.59 1.24 10.51
CA GLY A 213 -8.55 0.22 10.43
C GLY A 213 -9.06 -1.15 9.97
N TYR A 214 -8.11 -1.96 9.51
CA TYR A 214 -8.30 -3.31 9.00
C TYR A 214 -8.79 -4.36 10.03
N LEU A 215 -8.71 -4.08 11.34
CA LEU A 215 -9.15 -5.05 12.36
C LEU A 215 -10.68 -5.04 12.52
N SER A 216 -11.32 -6.13 12.08
CA SER A 216 -12.78 -6.28 12.07
C SER A 216 -13.36 -6.93 13.33
N ASP A 217 -12.53 -7.35 14.29
CA ASP A 217 -12.95 -8.07 15.51
C ASP A 217 -14.06 -7.37 16.29
N VAL A 218 -15.04 -8.15 16.75
CA VAL A 218 -16.16 -7.60 17.55
C VAL A 218 -15.66 -7.11 18.91
N GLU A 219 -14.58 -7.70 19.41
CA GLU A 219 -13.97 -7.38 20.69
C GLU A 219 -13.41 -5.95 20.73
N LEU A 220 -12.97 -5.42 19.58
CA LEU A 220 -12.45 -4.05 19.45
C LEU A 220 -13.53 -2.97 19.56
N ARG A 221 -14.81 -3.37 19.45
CA ARG A 221 -15.96 -2.45 19.51
C ARG A 221 -15.73 -1.21 18.64
N GLY A 222 -15.77 -0.03 19.25
CA GLY A 222 -15.58 1.27 18.60
C GLY A 222 -14.25 1.92 18.91
N LEU A 223 -13.24 1.18 19.38
CA LEU A 223 -11.95 1.77 19.71
C LEU A 223 -11.33 2.40 18.45
N PRO A 224 -11.03 3.71 18.44
CA PRO A 224 -10.39 4.37 17.31
C PRO A 224 -8.88 4.15 17.40
N MET A 225 -8.36 3.04 16.84
CA MET A 225 -6.94 2.69 16.99
C MET A 225 -6.14 2.82 15.69
N LEU A 226 -6.81 2.62 14.55
CA LEU A 226 -6.24 2.61 13.21
C LEU A 226 -7.18 3.38 12.26
N GLY A 227 -6.72 3.64 11.03
CA GLY A 227 -7.48 4.36 10.01
C GLY A 227 -7.66 5.85 10.28
N GLU A 228 -8.38 6.53 9.38
CA GLU A 228 -8.62 7.98 9.44
C GLU A 228 -9.27 8.43 10.76
N LEU A 229 -10.18 7.60 11.29
CA LEU A 229 -10.92 7.90 12.52
C LEU A 229 -9.97 7.96 13.72
N ALA A 230 -8.95 7.11 13.79
CA ALA A 230 -7.91 7.17 14.82
C ALA A 230 -7.06 8.45 14.70
N THR A 231 -6.67 8.86 13.50
CA THR A 231 -5.91 10.10 13.27
C THR A 231 -6.70 11.34 13.73
N ILE A 232 -7.99 11.43 13.37
CA ILE A 232 -8.87 12.52 13.83
C ILE A 232 -9.03 12.47 15.35
N PHE A 233 -9.23 11.26 15.89
CA PHE A 233 -9.37 11.03 17.33
C PHE A 233 -8.15 11.52 18.11
N ASP A 234 -6.95 11.12 17.69
CA ASP A 234 -5.69 11.42 18.37
C ASP A 234 -5.34 12.90 18.27
N LYS A 235 -5.53 13.52 17.10
CA LYS A 235 -5.37 14.97 16.94
C LYS A 235 -6.27 15.74 17.90
N ARG A 236 -7.54 15.35 18.03
CA ARG A 236 -8.47 16.02 18.95
C ARG A 236 -8.15 15.74 20.42
N LEU A 237 -7.71 14.53 20.74
CA LEU A 237 -7.31 14.12 22.08
C LEU A 237 -6.06 14.90 22.55
N ALA A 238 -5.10 15.13 21.66
CA ALA A 238 -3.90 15.93 21.92
C ALA A 238 -4.23 17.39 22.28
N MET A 239 -5.34 17.95 21.76
CA MET A 239 -5.81 19.31 22.07
C MET A 239 -6.52 19.43 23.43
N GLN A 240 -6.84 18.33 24.11
CA GLN A 240 -7.54 18.39 25.40
C GLN A 240 -6.61 18.86 26.53
N PRO A 241 -7.13 19.61 27.52
CA PRO A 241 -6.32 20.13 28.62
C PRO A 241 -5.69 18.99 29.45
N ALA A 242 -4.48 19.25 29.95
CA ALA A 242 -3.72 18.30 30.79
C ALA A 242 -4.20 18.32 32.26
N THR A 243 -5.50 18.15 32.49
CA THR A 243 -6.01 17.93 33.85
C THR A 243 -5.54 16.55 34.36
N VAL A 244 -5.54 16.34 35.69
CA VAL A 244 -5.16 15.05 36.27
C VAL A 244 -6.06 13.93 35.73
N GLY A 245 -7.38 14.12 35.73
CA GLY A 245 -8.32 13.14 35.19
C GLY A 245 -8.09 12.85 33.70
N CYS A 246 -7.88 13.88 32.88
CA CYS A 246 -7.62 13.65 31.46
C CYS A 246 -6.30 12.93 31.20
N THR A 247 -5.26 13.26 31.98
CA THR A 247 -3.96 12.57 31.89
C THR A 247 -4.08 11.08 32.22
N THR A 248 -4.83 10.74 33.28
CA THR A 248 -5.12 9.35 33.65
C THR A 248 -5.87 8.63 32.54
N ALA A 249 -6.97 9.21 32.03
CA ALA A 249 -7.76 8.59 30.96
C ALA A 249 -6.97 8.39 29.66
N LYS A 250 -6.09 9.33 29.30
CA LYS A 250 -5.15 9.19 28.16
C LYS A 250 -4.16 8.04 28.39
N THR A 251 -3.63 7.93 29.61
CA THR A 251 -2.69 6.85 29.98
C THR A 251 -3.35 5.48 29.88
N ASP A 252 -4.58 5.35 30.40
CA ASP A 252 -5.36 4.11 30.32
C ASP A 252 -5.64 3.70 28.86
N LEU A 253 -6.04 4.66 28.01
CA LEU A 253 -6.23 4.42 26.58
C LEU A 253 -4.94 3.94 25.90
N ASN A 254 -3.82 4.60 26.18
CA ASN A 254 -2.52 4.24 25.58
C ASN A 254 -2.05 2.86 26.03
N ALA A 255 -2.25 2.51 27.31
CA ALA A 255 -1.95 1.19 27.83
C ALA A 255 -2.81 0.12 27.13
N LEU A 256 -4.11 0.37 26.96
CA LEU A 256 -5.03 -0.51 26.24
C LEU A 256 -4.60 -0.70 24.78
N ARG A 257 -4.33 0.38 24.04
CA ARG A 257 -3.85 0.31 22.65
C ARG A 257 -2.54 -0.46 22.55
N LYS A 258 -1.61 -0.28 23.49
CA LYS A 258 -0.35 -1.05 23.54
C LYS A 258 -0.60 -2.53 23.78
N THR A 259 -1.54 -2.89 24.66
CA THR A 259 -1.93 -4.29 24.87
C THR A 259 -2.51 -4.91 23.60
N ILE A 260 -3.38 -4.19 22.88
CA ILE A 260 -3.96 -4.67 21.62
C ILE A 260 -2.88 -4.81 20.54
N ALA A 261 -2.02 -3.80 20.36
CA ALA A 261 -0.92 -3.85 19.40
C ALA A 261 0.06 -5.00 19.71
N GLY A 262 0.31 -5.29 20.99
CA GLY A 262 1.14 -6.43 21.40
C GLY A 262 0.47 -7.81 21.26
N ALA A 263 -0.84 -7.84 20.99
CA ALA A 263 -1.60 -9.07 20.75
C ALA A 263 -1.73 -9.42 19.26
N LEU A 264 -1.27 -8.54 18.37
CA LEU A 264 -1.19 -8.84 16.94
C LEU A 264 -0.16 -9.94 16.69
N ASP A 265 -0.52 -10.93 15.87
CA ASP A 265 0.43 -11.91 15.39
C ASP A 265 1.39 -11.22 14.40
N PRO A 266 2.71 -11.21 14.65
CA PRO A 266 3.65 -10.56 13.74
C PRO A 266 3.77 -11.22 12.35
N ILE A 267 3.17 -12.40 12.12
CA ILE A 267 3.21 -13.09 10.83
C ILE A 267 2.14 -12.56 9.87
N ASP A 268 0.91 -12.42 10.34
CA ASP A 268 -0.25 -12.05 9.50
C ASP A 268 -1.06 -10.86 10.04
N ASP A 269 -0.62 -10.26 11.14
CA ASP A 269 -1.31 -9.19 11.86
C ASP A 269 -2.75 -9.55 12.32
N SER A 270 -3.09 -10.85 12.36
CA SER A 270 -4.31 -11.33 13.00
C SER A 270 -4.26 -11.05 14.50
N ILE A 271 -5.42 -10.95 15.14
CA ILE A 271 -5.50 -10.67 16.57
C ILE A 271 -6.43 -11.66 17.26
N THR A 272 -6.08 -12.02 18.49
CA THR A 272 -7.00 -12.72 19.39
C THR A 272 -7.07 -11.96 20.70
N LEU A 273 -8.23 -11.35 20.95
CA LEU A 273 -8.47 -10.60 22.18
C LEU A 273 -9.22 -11.45 23.21
N ALA A 274 -8.94 -11.20 24.49
CA ALA A 274 -9.71 -11.80 25.58
C ALA A 274 -11.16 -11.29 25.57
N SER A 275 -12.12 -12.14 25.97
CA SER A 275 -13.55 -11.80 26.00
C SER A 275 -13.92 -10.62 26.91
N THR A 276 -13.02 -10.22 27.82
CA THR A 276 -13.18 -9.04 28.68
C THR A 276 -12.74 -7.73 28.01
N ALA A 277 -12.00 -7.78 26.90
CA ALA A 277 -11.53 -6.59 26.17
C ALA A 277 -12.65 -5.59 25.83
N PRO A 278 -13.86 -5.99 25.40
CA PRO A 278 -14.97 -5.08 25.16
C PRO A 278 -15.31 -4.15 26.34
N MET A 279 -15.35 -4.69 27.56
CA MET A 279 -15.71 -3.92 28.76
C MET A 279 -14.61 -2.91 29.11
N THR A 280 -13.35 -3.31 28.95
CA THR A 280 -12.19 -2.43 29.14
C THR A 280 -12.21 -1.27 28.14
N ILE A 281 -12.48 -1.54 26.86
CA ILE A 281 -12.59 -0.51 25.81
C ILE A 281 -13.72 0.48 26.13
N GLN A 282 -14.93 -0.01 26.43
CA GLN A 282 -16.06 0.86 26.75
C GLN A 282 -15.77 1.74 27.98
N THR A 283 -15.12 1.17 29.00
CA THR A 283 -14.70 1.90 30.21
C THR A 283 -13.69 3.00 29.88
N ALA A 284 -12.65 2.69 29.10
CA ALA A 284 -11.65 3.67 28.69
C ALA A 284 -12.27 4.83 27.89
N MET A 285 -13.18 4.53 26.96
CA MET A 285 -13.90 5.56 26.18
C MET A 285 -14.83 6.40 27.08
N GLY A 286 -15.53 5.79 28.03
CA GLY A 286 -16.34 6.51 29.02
C GLY A 286 -15.51 7.44 29.91
N ASN A 287 -14.32 6.99 30.33
CA ASN A 287 -13.37 7.81 31.10
C ASN A 287 -12.88 9.01 30.29
N LEU A 288 -12.57 8.84 29.00
CA LEU A 288 -12.21 9.95 28.14
C LEU A 288 -13.35 10.97 28.00
N GLN A 289 -14.58 10.50 27.78
CA GLN A 289 -15.74 11.38 27.68
C GLN A 289 -15.97 12.20 28.96
N THR A 290 -15.83 11.58 30.12
CA THR A 290 -16.13 12.20 31.42
C THR A 290 -14.97 12.98 32.03
N GLN A 291 -13.71 12.64 31.72
CA GLN A 291 -12.53 13.23 32.35
C GLN A 291 -11.71 14.12 31.40
N CYS A 292 -11.67 13.82 30.10
CA CYS A 292 -10.99 14.66 29.10
C CYS A 292 -11.94 15.62 28.39
N PHE A 293 -13.13 15.15 28.05
CA PHE A 293 -14.11 15.90 27.25
C PHE A 293 -15.28 16.40 28.10
N ALA A 294 -15.07 16.54 29.41
CA ALA A 294 -16.05 17.13 30.31
C ALA A 294 -16.42 18.55 29.85
N GLY A 295 -17.69 18.78 29.55
CA GLY A 295 -18.17 20.08 29.05
C GLY A 295 -17.82 20.37 27.59
N PHE A 296 -17.23 19.42 26.85
CA PHE A 296 -17.07 19.55 25.41
C PHE A 296 -18.41 19.37 24.70
N THR A 297 -18.87 20.39 24.00
CA THR A 297 -20.24 20.47 23.45
C THR A 297 -20.34 20.17 21.96
N MET A 298 -19.23 20.12 21.21
CA MET A 298 -19.29 19.79 19.79
C MET A 298 -19.67 18.31 19.62
N ASP A 299 -20.56 18.05 18.67
CA ASP A 299 -20.87 16.68 18.27
C ASP A 299 -19.77 16.09 17.37
N ALA A 300 -19.88 14.80 17.07
CA ALA A 300 -18.87 14.12 16.26
C ALA A 300 -18.74 14.67 14.83
N ILE A 301 -19.85 15.14 14.23
CA ILE A 301 -19.85 15.68 12.88
C ILE A 301 -19.08 16.99 12.83
N ASP A 302 -19.30 17.88 13.80
CA ASP A 302 -18.62 19.18 13.84
C ASP A 302 -17.11 19.02 14.05
N VAL A 303 -16.68 18.06 14.87
CA VAL A 303 -15.25 17.80 15.08
C VAL A 303 -14.58 17.25 13.82
N VAL A 304 -15.22 16.28 13.15
CA VAL A 304 -14.68 15.70 11.91
C VAL A 304 -14.65 16.75 10.80
N ALA A 305 -15.71 17.55 10.66
CA ALA A 305 -15.77 18.65 9.70
C ALA A 305 -14.64 19.66 9.93
N ALA A 306 -14.42 20.06 11.18
CA ALA A 306 -13.32 20.96 11.54
C ALA A 306 -11.93 20.34 11.27
N ALA A 307 -11.75 19.04 11.54
CA ALA A 307 -10.50 18.34 11.28
C ALA A 307 -10.14 18.28 9.79
N LEU A 308 -11.15 18.14 8.93
CA LEU A 308 -11.03 18.07 7.47
C LEU A 308 -11.09 19.44 6.77
N GLY A 309 -11.28 20.54 7.52
CA GLY A 309 -11.39 21.88 6.95
C GLY A 309 -12.65 22.10 6.09
N VAL A 310 -13.74 21.39 6.38
CA VAL A 310 -15.02 21.50 5.67
C VAL A 310 -16.14 21.99 6.59
N THR A 311 -17.22 22.50 6.01
CA THR A 311 -18.41 22.88 6.77
C THR A 311 -19.22 21.65 7.23
N ARG A 312 -20.01 21.78 8.29
CA ARG A 312 -20.97 20.73 8.73
C ARG A 312 -21.86 20.25 7.59
N ALA A 313 -22.40 21.17 6.79
CA ALA A 313 -23.27 20.83 5.67
C ALA A 313 -22.54 19.97 4.62
N GLN A 314 -21.30 20.32 4.27
CA GLN A 314 -20.46 19.50 3.38
C GLN A 314 -20.19 18.13 4.01
N MET A 315 -19.87 18.08 5.31
CA MET A 315 -19.64 16.80 5.98
C MET A 315 -20.88 15.90 5.98
N LEU A 316 -22.06 16.45 6.24
CA LEU A 316 -23.33 15.70 6.16
C LEU A 316 -23.55 15.10 4.77
N THR A 317 -23.13 15.76 3.68
CA THR A 317 -23.21 15.16 2.33
C THR A 317 -22.24 13.99 2.10
N ARG A 318 -21.16 13.90 2.90
CA ARG A 318 -20.16 12.83 2.85
C ARG A 318 -20.51 11.66 3.77
N ILE A 319 -21.15 11.90 4.91
CA ILE A 319 -21.56 10.85 5.85
C ILE A 319 -22.74 10.04 5.28
N PRO A 320 -22.59 8.71 5.14
CA PRO A 320 -23.68 7.82 4.74
C PRO A 320 -24.93 8.00 5.63
N ALA A 321 -26.12 7.96 5.03
CA ALA A 321 -27.36 8.30 5.71
C ALA A 321 -27.70 7.38 6.91
N ASP A 322 -27.26 6.12 6.83
CA ASP A 322 -27.33 5.10 7.87
C ASP A 322 -26.35 5.31 9.03
N VAL A 323 -25.25 6.05 8.81
CA VAL A 323 -24.29 6.43 9.85
C VAL A 323 -24.72 7.68 10.62
N ARG A 324 -25.40 8.64 9.96
CA ARG A 324 -25.75 9.94 10.55
C ARG A 324 -26.43 9.85 11.92
N PRO A 325 -27.41 8.97 12.18
CA PRO A 325 -28.05 8.87 13.50
C PRO A 325 -27.08 8.51 14.64
N MET A 326 -25.92 7.93 14.32
CA MET A 326 -24.89 7.56 15.28
C MET A 326 -23.94 8.70 15.62
N LEU A 327 -23.94 9.77 14.82
CA LEU A 327 -23.02 10.90 14.92
C LEU A 327 -23.74 12.20 15.30
N GLU A 328 -24.90 12.45 14.70
CA GLU A 328 -25.62 13.70 14.83
C GLU A 328 -26.16 13.89 16.25
N GLY A 329 -25.78 15.00 16.89
CA GLY A 329 -26.16 15.30 18.26
C GLY A 329 -25.50 14.40 19.32
N GLN A 330 -24.63 13.47 18.92
CA GLN A 330 -23.90 12.63 19.87
C GLN A 330 -22.63 13.34 20.36
N PRO A 331 -22.32 13.29 21.67
CA PRO A 331 -21.03 13.76 22.17
C PRO A 331 -19.88 13.14 21.40
N TYR A 332 -18.85 13.93 21.10
CA TYR A 332 -17.75 13.53 20.22
C TYR A 332 -17.21 12.10 20.48
N ILE A 333 -16.87 11.75 21.73
CA ILE A 333 -16.31 10.44 22.04
C ILE A 333 -17.31 9.32 21.78
N GLN A 334 -18.58 9.54 22.12
CA GLN A 334 -19.65 8.57 21.87
C GLN A 334 -19.92 8.40 20.38
N GLY A 335 -19.94 9.49 19.61
CA GLY A 335 -20.15 9.44 18.16
C GLY A 335 -19.03 8.69 17.45
N MET A 336 -17.76 8.99 17.77
CA MET A 336 -16.60 8.28 17.22
C MET A 336 -16.62 6.79 17.58
N TYR A 337 -16.97 6.46 18.82
CA TYR A 337 -17.12 5.07 19.27
C TYR A 337 -18.24 4.32 18.52
N ASN A 338 -19.41 4.93 18.37
CA ASN A 338 -20.52 4.34 17.64
C ASN A 338 -20.18 4.13 16.16
N TRP A 339 -19.48 5.09 15.55
CA TRP A 339 -19.05 4.99 14.17
C TRP A 339 -18.05 3.85 13.96
N GLY A 340 -17.09 3.70 14.88
CA GLY A 340 -16.19 2.56 14.91
C GLY A 340 -16.91 1.20 14.98
N ILE A 341 -17.88 1.06 15.90
CA ILE A 341 -18.71 -0.15 16.01
C ILE A 341 -19.41 -0.46 14.69
N TYR A 342 -20.01 0.57 14.08
CA TYR A 342 -20.78 0.42 12.86
C TYR A 342 -19.94 -0.06 11.69
N LEU A 343 -18.81 0.57 11.42
CA LEU A 343 -17.98 0.23 10.27
C LEU A 343 -17.33 -1.15 10.42
N ARG A 344 -16.89 -1.53 11.64
CA ARG A 344 -16.44 -2.91 11.88
C ARG A 344 -17.55 -3.93 11.68
N ALA A 345 -18.80 -3.58 12.04
CA ALA A 345 -19.94 -4.44 11.72
C ALA A 345 -20.15 -4.57 10.21
N LYS A 346 -19.95 -3.49 9.44
CA LYS A 346 -20.01 -3.53 7.97
C LYS A 346 -18.90 -4.37 7.34
N MET A 347 -17.67 -4.29 7.86
CA MET A 347 -16.58 -5.18 7.44
C MET A 347 -16.98 -6.66 7.63
N ARG A 348 -17.48 -7.03 8.81
CA ARG A 348 -17.97 -8.39 9.08
C ARG A 348 -19.17 -8.80 8.22
N GLU A 349 -20.08 -7.87 7.90
CA GLU A 349 -21.17 -8.14 6.95
C GLU A 349 -20.63 -8.46 5.54
N VAL A 350 -19.59 -7.76 5.10
CA VAL A 350 -18.91 -8.03 3.82
C VAL A 350 -18.20 -9.38 3.84
N GLU A 351 -17.49 -9.72 4.92
CA GLU A 351 -16.86 -11.03 5.13
C GLU A 351 -17.89 -12.17 5.09
N ALA A 352 -19.01 -12.01 5.80
CA ALA A 352 -20.10 -13.00 5.80
C ALA A 352 -20.75 -13.12 4.42
N LYS A 353 -20.91 -12.02 3.70
CA LYS A 353 -21.41 -12.01 2.32
C LYS A 353 -20.43 -12.72 1.37
N PHE A 354 -19.13 -12.48 1.50
CA PHE A 354 -18.10 -13.20 0.76
C PHE A 354 -18.22 -14.70 0.97
N MET A 355 -18.32 -15.14 2.22
CA MET A 355 -18.47 -16.55 2.57
C MET A 355 -19.75 -17.16 1.99
N THR A 356 -20.86 -16.42 2.04
CA THR A 356 -22.14 -16.86 1.45
C THR A 356 -22.06 -16.99 -0.06
N MET A 357 -21.38 -16.06 -0.73
CA MET A 357 -21.30 -16.01 -2.20
C MET A 357 -20.27 -16.98 -2.78
N THR A 358 -19.18 -17.28 -2.07
CA THR A 358 -18.07 -18.12 -2.55
C THR A 358 -18.07 -19.53 -1.96
N GLY A 359 -18.69 -19.72 -0.79
CA GLY A 359 -18.51 -20.92 0.02
C GLY A 359 -17.13 -21.03 0.67
N GLN A 360 -16.31 -19.97 0.66
CA GLN A 360 -14.94 -19.95 1.19
C GLN A 360 -14.80 -18.93 2.34
N PRO A 361 -13.88 -19.15 3.31
CA PRO A 361 -13.63 -18.17 4.36
C PRO A 361 -12.98 -16.91 3.80
N TRP A 362 -13.16 -15.77 4.48
CA TRP A 362 -12.61 -14.46 4.08
C TRP A 362 -11.11 -14.49 3.84
N SER A 363 -10.36 -15.28 4.63
CA SER A 363 -8.91 -15.49 4.50
C SER A 363 -8.47 -16.13 3.17
N ARG A 364 -9.39 -16.42 2.23
CA ARG A 364 -9.11 -16.81 0.85
C ARG A 364 -9.18 -15.66 -0.16
N ALA A 365 -9.71 -14.51 0.24
CA ALA A 365 -9.69 -13.32 -0.60
C ALA A 365 -8.23 -12.86 -0.78
N ARG A 366 -7.88 -12.51 -2.01
CA ARG A 366 -6.58 -11.98 -2.38
C ARG A 366 -6.76 -10.79 -3.30
N TYR A 367 -5.73 -9.98 -3.38
CA TYR A 367 -5.50 -9.17 -4.55
C TYR A 367 -4.04 -9.10 -4.89
N PHE A 368 -3.74 -9.04 -6.18
CA PHE A 368 -2.43 -8.75 -6.73
C PHE A 368 -2.29 -7.23 -6.78
N SER A 369 -1.30 -6.69 -6.08
CA SER A 369 -1.05 -5.24 -5.98
C SER A 369 0.15 -4.81 -6.84
N THR A 370 0.36 -3.49 -6.94
CA THR A 370 1.60 -2.94 -7.54
C THR A 370 2.85 -3.28 -6.71
N GLU A 371 2.72 -3.42 -5.39
CA GLU A 371 3.84 -3.84 -4.52
C GLU A 371 4.18 -5.32 -4.76
N GLU A 372 3.17 -6.18 -4.91
CA GLU A 372 3.39 -7.59 -5.21
C GLU A 372 4.12 -7.74 -6.56
N ALA A 373 3.74 -6.96 -7.57
CA ALA A 373 4.46 -6.93 -8.84
C ALA A 373 5.89 -6.40 -8.74
N ALA A 374 6.12 -5.35 -7.95
CA ALA A 374 7.46 -4.81 -7.71
C ALA A 374 8.38 -5.82 -7.02
N ASP A 375 7.85 -6.52 -6.03
CA ASP A 375 8.55 -7.61 -5.38
C ASP A 375 8.80 -8.79 -6.33
N ASP A 376 7.81 -9.14 -7.16
CA ASP A 376 7.92 -10.24 -8.12
C ASP A 376 8.96 -9.95 -9.21
N SER A 377 9.03 -8.70 -9.69
CA SER A 377 9.96 -8.30 -10.75
C SER A 377 11.41 -8.22 -10.29
N SER A 378 11.65 -8.11 -8.98
CA SER A 378 13.00 -8.19 -8.42
C SER A 378 13.63 -9.58 -8.64
N VAL A 379 12.82 -10.66 -8.69
CA VAL A 379 13.30 -12.05 -8.82
C VAL A 379 14.07 -12.30 -10.14
N PRO A 380 13.50 -12.07 -11.35
CA PRO A 380 14.25 -12.26 -12.59
C PRO A 380 15.42 -11.28 -12.71
N THR A 381 15.30 -10.07 -12.17
CA THR A 381 16.37 -9.05 -12.20
C THR A 381 17.59 -9.49 -11.38
N LEU A 382 17.38 -9.92 -10.13
CA LEU A 382 18.46 -10.46 -9.28
C LEU A 382 19.13 -11.67 -9.93
N ARG A 383 18.36 -12.56 -10.58
CA ARG A 383 18.92 -13.68 -11.33
C ARG A 383 19.82 -13.22 -12.48
N ALA A 384 19.41 -12.19 -13.22
CA ALA A 384 20.22 -11.62 -14.30
C ALA A 384 21.49 -10.90 -13.80
N MET A 385 21.47 -10.37 -12.58
CA MET A 385 22.68 -9.87 -11.89
C MET A 385 23.62 -10.99 -11.42
N GLY A 386 23.21 -12.26 -11.49
CA GLY A 386 23.95 -13.37 -10.88
C GLY A 386 23.84 -13.42 -9.34
N LEU A 387 22.87 -12.71 -8.77
CA LEU A 387 22.55 -12.72 -7.34
C LEU A 387 21.49 -13.78 -7.01
N ALA A 388 21.33 -14.09 -5.72
CA ALA A 388 20.28 -15.02 -5.29
C ALA A 388 18.90 -14.39 -5.50
N ALA A 389 18.06 -15.04 -6.31
CA ALA A 389 16.79 -14.48 -6.76
C ALA A 389 15.73 -14.31 -5.65
N ASP A 390 15.95 -14.90 -4.48
CA ASP A 390 15.09 -14.81 -3.29
C ASP A 390 15.50 -13.67 -2.33
N GLY A 391 16.45 -12.82 -2.73
CA GLY A 391 17.03 -11.77 -1.87
C GLY A 391 15.99 -10.85 -1.20
N ALA A 392 15.00 -10.36 -1.94
CA ALA A 392 13.91 -9.57 -1.37
C ALA A 392 13.11 -10.34 -0.27
N GLY A 393 12.86 -11.64 -0.48
CA GLY A 393 12.19 -12.48 0.51
C GLY A 393 13.04 -12.73 1.78
N LYS A 394 14.36 -12.57 1.70
CA LYS A 394 15.25 -12.69 2.87
C LYS A 394 15.27 -11.43 3.73
N ILE A 395 15.09 -10.25 3.14
CA ILE A 395 15.18 -8.99 3.89
C ILE A 395 13.85 -8.58 4.52
N PHE A 396 12.70 -8.89 3.93
CA PHE A 396 11.39 -8.44 4.43
C PHE A 396 11.13 -8.75 5.91
N PRO A 397 11.35 -9.98 6.41
CA PRO A 397 11.10 -10.25 7.82
C PRO A 397 12.08 -9.53 8.76
N LYS A 398 13.21 -9.01 8.26
CA LYS A 398 14.18 -8.22 9.03
C LYS A 398 13.76 -6.76 9.20
N LEU A 399 12.84 -6.26 8.36
CA LEU A 399 12.37 -4.87 8.39
C LEU A 399 11.48 -4.55 9.59
N LYS A 400 10.89 -5.58 10.24
CA LYS A 400 10.04 -5.43 11.43
C LYS A 400 10.59 -6.30 12.57
N PRO A 401 10.92 -5.71 13.74
CA PRO A 401 11.45 -6.46 14.87
C PRO A 401 10.56 -7.65 15.28
N GLY A 402 11.17 -8.82 15.48
CA GLY A 402 10.48 -10.04 15.92
C GLY A 402 9.79 -10.84 14.81
N VAL A 403 9.78 -10.37 13.56
CA VAL A 403 9.17 -11.09 12.43
C VAL A 403 10.12 -12.16 11.90
N GLU A 404 11.41 -11.85 11.66
CA GLU A 404 12.41 -12.81 11.14
C GLU A 404 12.46 -14.10 11.96
N GLU A 405 12.52 -14.02 13.29
CA GLU A 405 12.65 -15.20 14.16
C GLU A 405 11.46 -16.15 14.06
N LYS A 406 10.26 -15.62 13.82
CA LYS A 406 9.03 -16.41 13.65
C LYS A 406 8.81 -16.84 12.21
N CYS A 407 9.19 -16.00 11.26
CA CYS A 407 8.91 -16.19 9.85
C CYS A 407 9.90 -17.14 9.16
N ARG A 408 11.21 -16.98 9.41
CA ARG A 408 12.25 -17.75 8.70
C ARG A 408 12.06 -19.26 8.79
N PRO A 409 11.69 -19.85 9.95
CA PRO A 409 11.39 -21.27 10.03
C PRO A 409 10.23 -21.71 9.14
N LEU A 410 9.19 -20.88 8.99
CA LEU A 410 8.02 -21.18 8.15
C LEU A 410 8.40 -21.17 6.66
N VAL A 411 9.14 -20.15 6.23
CA VAL A 411 9.63 -20.03 4.84
C VAL A 411 10.55 -21.21 4.50
N THR A 412 11.53 -21.49 5.36
CA THR A 412 12.50 -22.59 5.16
C THR A 412 11.81 -23.95 5.08
N ALA A 413 10.78 -24.17 5.90
CA ALA A 413 10.00 -25.41 5.88
C ALA A 413 8.99 -25.48 4.74
N ARG A 414 8.84 -24.40 3.93
CA ARG A 414 7.75 -24.22 2.96
C ARG A 414 6.38 -24.53 3.58
N ALA A 415 6.20 -24.07 4.82
CA ALA A 415 4.95 -24.21 5.53
C ALA A 415 3.88 -23.32 4.91
N SER A 416 2.60 -23.62 5.19
CA SER A 416 1.52 -22.70 4.87
C SER A 416 1.66 -21.44 5.73
N ILE A 417 1.98 -20.30 5.11
CA ILE A 417 2.02 -19.00 5.77
C ILE A 417 0.67 -18.32 5.52
N PRO A 418 -0.05 -17.87 6.57
CA PRO A 418 -1.30 -17.15 6.37
C PRO A 418 -1.08 -15.89 5.53
N TYR A 419 -2.04 -15.56 4.67
CA TYR A 419 -2.09 -14.26 4.02
C TYR A 419 -2.41 -13.20 5.07
N GLY A 420 -1.80 -12.02 5.00
CA GLY A 420 -2.05 -10.95 5.96
C GLY A 420 -3.54 -10.66 6.13
N GLU A 421 -3.98 -10.52 7.39
CA GLU A 421 -5.35 -10.15 7.74
C GLU A 421 -5.66 -8.72 7.25
N ASN A 422 -4.64 -7.87 7.18
CA ASN A 422 -4.72 -6.55 6.61
C ASN A 422 -4.74 -6.61 5.08
N VAL A 423 -5.92 -6.74 4.47
CA VAL A 423 -6.06 -6.63 3.01
C VAL A 423 -5.88 -5.19 2.49
N GLU A 424 -5.66 -4.19 3.33
CA GLU A 424 -5.19 -2.86 2.88
C GLU A 424 -3.67 -2.81 2.71
N ASP A 425 -2.94 -3.72 3.38
CA ASP A 425 -1.50 -3.85 3.18
C ASP A 425 -1.26 -4.43 1.78
N THR A 426 -0.69 -3.60 0.92
CA THR A 426 -0.38 -3.96 -0.45
C THR A 426 0.78 -4.95 -0.56
N HIS A 427 1.59 -5.13 0.50
CA HIS A 427 2.59 -6.20 0.59
C HIS A 427 2.04 -7.50 1.17
N HIS A 428 0.81 -7.47 1.71
CA HIS A 428 0.07 -8.61 2.25
C HIS A 428 0.76 -9.34 3.42
N GLY A 429 1.56 -8.61 4.20
CA GLY A 429 2.34 -9.13 5.31
C GLY A 429 3.75 -9.61 4.90
N LEU A 430 4.75 -9.15 5.64
CA LEU A 430 6.17 -9.40 5.37
C LEU A 430 6.51 -10.90 5.31
N CYS A 431 5.87 -11.73 6.14
CA CYS A 431 6.22 -13.16 6.17
C CYS A 431 5.60 -13.94 5.00
N TRP A 432 4.34 -13.67 4.68
CA TRP A 432 3.70 -14.27 3.50
C TRP A 432 4.50 -13.91 2.25
N ARG A 433 4.88 -12.64 2.11
CA ARG A 433 5.64 -12.14 0.98
C ARG A 433 7.04 -12.78 0.88
N ALA A 434 7.72 -12.98 2.01
CA ALA A 434 8.97 -13.72 2.05
C ALA A 434 8.82 -15.17 1.52
N GLY A 435 7.76 -15.87 1.94
CA GLY A 435 7.46 -17.22 1.45
C GLY A 435 7.08 -17.25 -0.04
N HIS A 436 6.33 -16.24 -0.50
CA HIS A 436 5.97 -16.08 -1.90
C HIS A 436 7.21 -15.92 -2.79
N ILE A 437 8.13 -15.02 -2.43
CA ILE A 437 9.35 -14.77 -3.21
C ILE A 437 10.26 -15.99 -3.25
N ASP A 438 10.41 -16.72 -2.13
CA ASP A 438 11.15 -18.00 -2.12
C ASP A 438 10.53 -19.01 -3.11
N ALA A 439 9.19 -19.14 -3.09
CA ALA A 439 8.47 -20.02 -4.00
C ALA A 439 8.62 -19.59 -5.46
N LEU A 440 8.52 -18.29 -5.77
CA LEU A 440 8.70 -17.75 -7.11
C LEU A 440 10.14 -18.01 -7.61
N ALA A 441 11.14 -17.66 -6.80
CA ALA A 441 12.55 -17.86 -7.10
C ALA A 441 12.87 -19.34 -7.39
N ALA A 442 12.30 -20.27 -6.61
CA ALA A 442 12.47 -21.71 -6.78
C ALA A 442 11.70 -22.28 -7.98
N SER A 443 10.59 -21.67 -8.38
CA SER A 443 9.75 -22.14 -9.49
C SER A 443 10.35 -21.88 -10.87
N GLY A 444 11.25 -20.88 -10.97
CA GLY A 444 11.81 -20.41 -12.23
C GLY A 444 10.80 -19.64 -13.12
N ARG A 445 9.58 -19.40 -12.64
CA ARG A 445 8.60 -18.58 -13.35
C ARG A 445 9.07 -17.13 -13.42
N VAL A 446 8.63 -16.45 -14.47
CA VAL A 446 8.96 -15.05 -14.73
C VAL A 446 7.63 -14.28 -14.78
N PRO A 447 7.42 -13.30 -13.89
CA PRO A 447 6.27 -12.42 -13.97
C PRO A 447 6.26 -11.71 -15.33
N GLN A 448 5.13 -11.73 -16.01
CA GLN A 448 4.94 -10.91 -17.20
C GLN A 448 4.34 -9.58 -16.76
N ARG A 449 4.95 -8.47 -17.18
CA ARG A 449 4.37 -7.15 -16.97
C ARG A 449 3.03 -7.08 -17.71
N ALA A 450 1.99 -6.68 -17.00
CA ALA A 450 0.70 -6.41 -17.61
C ALA A 450 0.82 -5.20 -18.55
N PRO A 451 0.23 -5.22 -19.76
CA PRO A 451 0.22 -4.03 -20.61
C PRO A 451 -0.53 -2.89 -19.91
N PHE A 452 -0.12 -1.64 -20.19
CA PHE A 452 -0.74 -0.42 -19.65
C PHE A 452 -2.12 -0.17 -20.30
N VAL A 453 -3.11 -1.01 -19.99
CA VAL A 453 -4.45 -0.90 -20.56
C VAL A 453 -5.42 -0.40 -19.49
N LEU A 454 -5.63 0.92 -19.46
CA LEU A 454 -6.69 1.52 -18.65
C LEU A 454 -8.07 1.15 -19.23
N THR A 455 -8.93 0.59 -18.41
CA THR A 455 -10.32 0.30 -18.78
C THR A 455 -11.13 1.59 -18.98
N PRO A 456 -12.22 1.57 -19.76
CA PRO A 456 -13.14 2.71 -19.89
C PRO A 456 -13.69 3.25 -18.57
N ARG A 457 -13.81 2.40 -17.53
CA ARG A 457 -14.37 2.78 -16.24
C ARG A 457 -13.39 3.61 -15.41
N GLU A 458 -12.10 3.25 -15.44
CA GLU A 458 -11.03 4.00 -14.77
C GLU A 458 -10.93 5.43 -15.30
N ARG A 459 -11.13 5.65 -16.61
CA ARG A 459 -11.14 6.99 -17.23
C ARG A 459 -12.10 7.99 -16.59
N THR A 460 -13.22 7.53 -16.03
CA THR A 460 -14.25 8.41 -15.43
C THR A 460 -14.04 8.73 -13.96
N ILE A 461 -13.21 7.98 -13.24
CA ILE A 461 -13.04 8.15 -11.79
C ILE A 461 -11.99 9.23 -11.50
N PHE A 462 -10.97 9.36 -12.33
CA PHE A 462 -9.81 10.23 -12.12
C PHE A 462 -9.96 11.67 -12.64
N SER A 463 -11.11 12.04 -13.23
CA SER A 463 -11.39 13.43 -13.62
C SER A 463 -11.82 14.33 -12.43
N LYS A 464 -11.64 13.88 -11.18
CA LYS A 464 -11.91 14.67 -9.98
C LYS A 464 -10.57 15.12 -9.37
N PRO A 465 -10.43 16.38 -8.93
CA PRO A 465 -9.23 16.82 -8.26
C PRO A 465 -9.00 15.98 -7.01
N LEU A 466 -7.95 15.16 -7.04
CA LEU A 466 -7.42 14.48 -5.88
C LEU A 466 -6.90 15.58 -4.93
N LEU A 467 -7.47 15.63 -3.73
CA LEU A 467 -6.80 16.31 -2.63
C LEU A 467 -5.48 15.56 -2.40
N GLU A 468 -4.36 16.26 -2.52
CA GLU A 468 -3.02 15.72 -2.28
C GLU A 468 -2.98 14.98 -0.95
N TYR A 469 -2.89 13.65 -0.99
CA TYR A 469 -2.58 12.84 0.18
C TYR A 469 -1.07 12.93 0.41
N SER A 470 -0.63 13.87 1.24
CA SER A 470 0.71 13.84 1.82
C SER A 470 0.72 12.80 2.96
N HIS A 471 1.36 11.66 2.74
CA HIS A 471 1.73 10.72 3.80
C HIS A 471 3.15 11.00 4.31
#